data_AF-A0A8S4RYD2-F1
#
_entry.id   AF-A0A8S4RYD2-F1
#
_cell.length_a   1.000
_cell.length_b   1.000
_cell.length_c   1.000
_cell.angle_alpha   90.00
_cell.angle_beta   90.00
_cell.angle_gamma   90.00
#
_symmetry.space_group_name_H-M   'P 1'
#
loop_
_entity.id
_entity.type
_entity.pdbx_description
1 polymer ?
#
loop_
_entity_poly.entity_id
_entity_poly.type
_entity_poly.pdbx_seq_one_letter_code
_entity_poly.pdbx_strand_id
1 'polypeptide(L)'
;MKYLIVLAVFALAFAAEEKKEEEAKIYMRLIPADVLRDFPGLCFASTRCATVEPGNSWDLAPFCGRSTCKISEDQPPRLLELVEDCGPLPIANPKCKLDTDKTNKTAPFPGCCPKFTCEDGAKLEYPELPTPPPEDEAKEAEKKKA
;
A
#
# COMPACT_ATOMS: atom_id res chain seq x y z
N MET A 1 -25.89 -16.15 -46.66
CA MET A 1 -25.32 -14.80 -46.48
C MET A 1 -25.73 -14.13 -45.15
N LYS A 2 -26.96 -14.29 -44.66
CA LYS A 2 -27.41 -13.66 -43.40
C LYS A 2 -26.77 -14.22 -42.12
N TYR A 3 -26.39 -15.50 -42.14
CA TYR A 3 -25.77 -16.19 -40.99
C TYR A 3 -24.25 -16.00 -40.86
N LEU A 4 -23.57 -15.58 -41.93
CA LEU A 4 -22.12 -15.34 -41.89
C LEU A 4 -21.76 -14.01 -41.22
N ILE A 5 -22.66 -13.01 -41.30
CA ILE A 5 -22.47 -11.70 -40.66
C ILE A 5 -22.61 -11.80 -39.13
N VAL A 6 -23.48 -12.68 -38.64
CA VAL A 6 -23.72 -12.85 -37.18
C VAL A 6 -22.52 -13.51 -36.49
N LEU A 7 -21.82 -14.43 -37.17
CA LEU A 7 -20.62 -15.08 -36.63
C LEU A 7 -19.42 -14.13 -36.56
N ALA A 8 -19.28 -13.19 -37.49
CA ALA A 8 -18.18 -12.22 -37.51
C ALA A 8 -18.28 -11.17 -36.39
N VAL A 9 -19.50 -10.79 -36.00
CA VAL A 9 -19.72 -9.82 -34.89
C VAL A 9 -19.46 -10.46 -33.53
N PHE A 10 -19.73 -11.76 -33.37
CA PHE A 10 -19.44 -12.47 -32.12
C PHE A 10 -17.94 -12.70 -31.90
N ALA A 11 -17.15 -12.85 -32.97
CA ALA A 11 -15.70 -13.04 -32.87
C ALA A 11 -14.94 -11.77 -32.44
N LEU A 12 -15.44 -10.57 -32.77
CA LEU A 12 -14.81 -9.30 -32.40
C LEU A 12 -15.02 -8.91 -30.92
N ALA A 13 -16.01 -9.50 -30.24
CA ALA A 13 -16.29 -9.19 -28.84
C ALA A 13 -15.37 -9.92 -27.84
N PHE A 14 -14.62 -10.94 -28.28
CA PHE A 14 -13.73 -11.73 -27.42
C PHE A 14 -12.25 -11.35 -27.49
N ALA A 15 -11.88 -10.34 -28.29
CA ALA A 15 -10.49 -9.89 -28.46
C ALA A 15 -10.14 -8.62 -27.66
N ALA A 16 -10.90 -8.32 -26.60
CA ALA A 16 -10.46 -7.39 -25.57
C ALA A 16 -9.66 -8.18 -24.53
N GLU A 17 -8.40 -8.50 -24.85
CA GLU A 17 -7.42 -8.79 -23.81
C GLU A 17 -7.32 -7.53 -22.96
N GLU A 18 -8.01 -7.52 -21.81
CA GLU A 18 -7.65 -6.64 -20.72
C GLU A 18 -6.19 -6.97 -20.39
N LYS A 19 -5.28 -6.13 -20.88
CA LYS A 19 -3.96 -6.00 -20.26
C LYS A 19 -4.24 -5.74 -18.80
N LYS A 20 -4.10 -6.80 -18.00
CA LYS A 20 -4.11 -6.74 -16.55
C LYS A 20 -2.91 -5.88 -16.18
N GLU A 21 -3.12 -4.56 -16.18
CA GLU A 21 -2.15 -3.60 -15.68
C GLU A 21 -1.89 -4.07 -14.26
N GLU A 22 -0.65 -4.50 -14.00
CA GLU A 22 -0.23 -5.07 -12.73
C GLU A 22 -0.53 -4.03 -11.64
N GLU A 23 -1.67 -4.21 -10.95
CA GLU A 23 -2.19 -3.26 -9.99
C GLU A 23 -1.12 -3.10 -8.91
N ALA A 24 -0.63 -1.86 -8.73
CA ALA A 24 0.49 -1.59 -7.85
C ALA A 24 0.17 -2.12 -6.45
N LYS A 25 0.94 -3.10 -5.99
CA LYS A 25 0.70 -3.77 -4.71
C LYS A 25 0.82 -2.77 -3.57
N ILE A 26 -0.28 -2.53 -2.87
CA ILE A 26 -0.30 -1.68 -1.68
C ILE A 26 0.21 -2.47 -0.49
N TYR A 27 1.14 -1.86 0.25
CA TYR A 27 1.67 -2.41 1.48
C TYR A 27 0.94 -1.80 2.67
N MET A 28 0.56 -2.65 3.62
CA MET A 28 -0.18 -2.24 4.81
C MET A 28 0.61 -2.66 6.05
N ARG A 29 0.70 -1.75 7.03
CA ARG A 29 1.30 -2.06 8.33
C ARG A 29 0.65 -1.25 9.44
N LEU A 30 0.49 -1.87 10.60
CA LEU A 30 0.08 -1.20 11.82
C LEU A 30 1.33 -0.83 12.61
N ILE A 31 1.44 0.44 12.99
CA ILE A 31 2.47 0.94 13.90
C ILE A 31 1.80 1.56 15.13
N PRO A 32 2.48 1.65 16.28
CA PRO A 32 2.01 2.48 17.38
C PRO A 32 1.82 3.92 16.88
N ALA A 33 0.67 4.52 17.16
CA ALA A 33 0.45 5.91 16.80
C ALA A 33 1.32 6.83 17.68
N ASP A 34 1.86 7.89 17.08
CA ASP A 34 2.36 9.00 17.86
C ASP A 34 1.20 9.69 18.58
N VAL A 35 1.38 10.01 19.85
CA VAL A 35 0.35 10.64 20.68
C VAL A 35 0.97 11.83 21.40
N LEU A 36 0.30 12.97 21.35
CA LEU A 36 0.72 14.15 22.09
C LEU A 36 0.21 14.07 23.53
N ARG A 37 1.03 14.53 24.48
CA ARG A 37 0.69 14.58 25.91
C ARG A 37 -0.66 15.26 26.18
N ASP A 38 -0.96 16.33 25.46
CA ASP A 38 -2.18 17.12 25.65
C ASP A 38 -3.41 16.49 24.96
N PHE A 39 -3.21 15.51 24.09
CA PHE A 39 -4.25 14.85 23.29
C PHE A 39 -4.13 13.33 23.31
N PRO A 40 -4.25 12.66 24.48
CA PRO A 40 -3.96 11.23 24.63
C PRO A 40 -4.90 10.30 23.84
N GLY A 41 -6.06 10.81 23.39
CA GLY A 41 -7.06 10.06 22.63
C GLY A 41 -7.00 10.26 21.12
N LEU A 42 -6.01 11.00 20.60
CA LEU A 42 -5.87 11.31 19.18
C LEU A 42 -4.51 10.85 18.65
N CYS A 43 -4.49 10.33 17.42
CA CYS A 43 -3.23 10.10 16.72
C CYS A 43 -2.61 11.43 16.29
N PHE A 44 -1.29 11.53 16.28
CA PHE A 44 -0.56 12.69 15.79
C PHE A 44 0.02 12.42 14.39
N ALA A 45 -0.46 13.14 13.39
CA ALA A 45 0.04 13.06 12.03
C ALA A 45 1.23 14.00 11.84
N SER A 46 2.44 13.46 11.96
CA SER A 46 3.70 14.21 11.84
C SER A 46 3.86 14.91 10.49
N THR A 47 3.39 14.31 9.39
CA THR A 47 3.49 14.87 8.03
C THR A 47 2.70 16.16 7.84
N ARG A 48 1.67 16.39 8.65
CA ARG A 48 0.82 17.60 8.61
C ARG A 48 0.81 18.42 9.89
N CYS A 49 1.60 18.02 10.89
CA CYS A 49 1.65 18.63 12.23
C CYS A 49 0.26 18.82 12.87
N ALA A 50 -0.60 17.81 12.81
CA ALA A 50 -1.96 17.90 13.36
C ALA A 50 -2.44 16.59 13.99
N THR A 51 -3.37 16.69 14.93
CA THR A 51 -4.04 15.53 15.52
C THR A 51 -5.12 14.97 14.59
N VAL A 52 -5.44 13.69 14.75
CA VAL A 52 -6.42 12.94 13.98
C VAL A 52 -7.24 12.07 14.91
N GLU A 53 -8.56 12.16 14.79
CA GLU A 53 -9.48 11.29 15.55
C GLU A 53 -9.41 9.84 15.06
N PRO A 54 -9.64 8.86 15.95
CA PRO A 54 -9.82 7.47 15.54
C PRO A 54 -10.87 7.30 14.44
N GLY A 55 -10.53 6.48 13.44
CA GLY A 55 -11.35 6.24 12.25
C GLY A 55 -11.02 7.16 11.07
N ASN A 56 -10.40 8.32 11.30
CA ASN A 56 -10.06 9.26 10.24
C ASN A 56 -8.68 8.96 9.63
N SER A 57 -8.54 9.31 8.34
CA SER A 57 -7.33 9.13 7.55
C SER A 57 -6.69 10.47 7.15
N TRP A 58 -5.41 10.43 6.81
CA TRP A 58 -4.66 11.56 6.27
C TRP A 58 -3.64 11.10 5.23
N ASP A 59 -3.26 12.02 4.36
CA ASP A 59 -2.24 11.81 3.35
C ASP A 59 -0.83 11.95 3.95
N LEU A 60 0.12 11.13 3.49
CA LEU A 60 1.50 11.11 3.97
C LEU A 60 2.45 12.00 3.17
N ALA A 61 1.95 12.86 2.28
CA ALA A 61 2.75 13.80 1.51
C ALA A 61 3.80 14.50 2.39
N PRO A 62 5.08 14.54 1.96
CA PRO A 62 5.57 14.26 0.60
C PRO A 62 5.82 12.77 0.27
N PHE A 63 5.51 11.85 1.17
CA PHE A 63 5.57 10.41 0.90
C PHE A 63 4.31 9.93 0.20
N CYS A 64 4.42 8.95 -0.69
CA CYS A 64 3.26 8.36 -1.36
C CYS A 64 2.62 7.30 -0.46
N GLY A 65 1.63 7.71 0.32
CA GLY A 65 0.91 6.84 1.22
C GLY A 65 -0.25 7.54 1.91
N ARG A 66 -1.02 6.76 2.65
CA ARG A 66 -2.11 7.22 3.51
C ARG A 66 -1.98 6.55 4.86
N SER A 67 -2.28 7.30 5.91
CA SER A 67 -2.41 6.77 7.25
C SER A 67 -3.83 6.87 7.77
N THR A 68 -4.21 5.97 8.66
CA THR A 68 -5.51 5.96 9.34
C THR A 68 -5.33 5.73 10.83
N CYS A 69 -5.97 6.55 11.65
CA CYS A 69 -5.95 6.40 13.11
C CYS A 69 -6.88 5.25 13.51
N LYS A 70 -6.38 4.27 14.26
CA LYS A 70 -7.12 3.09 14.71
C LYS A 70 -6.98 2.94 16.22
N ILE A 71 -7.97 2.30 16.83
CA ILE A 71 -7.88 1.84 18.22
C ILE A 71 -7.60 0.35 18.17
N SER A 72 -6.64 -0.12 18.94
CA SER A 72 -6.35 -1.55 19.07
C SER A 72 -7.42 -2.26 19.89
N GLU A 73 -7.54 -3.57 19.68
CA GLU A 73 -8.43 -4.43 20.47
C GLU A 73 -7.78 -4.87 21.80
N ASP A 74 -6.59 -4.37 22.10
CA ASP A 74 -5.85 -4.67 23.33
C ASP A 74 -6.61 -4.14 24.57
N GLN A 75 -6.29 -4.70 25.74
CA GLN A 75 -6.81 -4.23 27.03
C GLN A 75 -5.63 -3.84 27.94
N PRO A 76 -5.40 -2.55 28.21
CA PRO A 76 -6.18 -1.38 27.78
C PRO A 76 -5.97 -1.03 26.29
N PRO A 77 -6.95 -0.36 25.64
CA PRO A 77 -6.88 -0.01 24.22
C PRO A 77 -5.77 1.00 23.96
N ARG A 78 -5.10 0.83 22.82
CA ARG A 78 -3.98 1.67 22.36
C ARG A 78 -4.34 2.35 21.05
N LEU A 79 -3.71 3.48 20.75
CA LEU A 79 -3.82 4.09 19.42
C LEU A 79 -2.78 3.48 18.48
N LEU A 80 -3.23 3.10 17.30
CA LEU A 80 -2.44 2.57 16.21
C LEU A 80 -2.59 3.46 14.98
N GLU A 81 -1.55 3.53 14.17
CA GLU A 81 -1.59 4.12 12.85
C GLU A 81 -1.50 3.00 11.82
N LEU A 82 -2.56 2.83 11.03
CA LEU A 82 -2.54 1.96 9.85
C LEU A 82 -1.94 2.75 8.70
N VAL A 83 -0.72 2.39 8.31
CA VAL A 83 0.01 2.97 7.19
C VAL A 83 -0.19 2.11 5.96
N GLU A 84 -0.70 2.74 4.90
CA GLU A 84 -0.83 2.18 3.55
C GLU A 84 0.13 2.95 2.63
N ASP A 85 1.13 2.26 2.09
CA ASP A 85 2.14 2.86 1.23
C ASP A 85 2.48 1.95 0.03
N CYS A 86 3.38 2.40 -0.84
CA CYS A 86 3.80 1.66 -2.03
C CYS A 86 4.73 0.47 -1.73
N GLY A 87 5.06 0.22 -0.46
CA GLY A 87 5.99 -0.83 -0.05
C GLY A 87 7.46 -0.52 -0.31
N PRO A 88 8.34 -1.52 -0.09
CA PRO A 88 9.77 -1.37 -0.33
C PRO A 88 10.05 -1.11 -1.80
N LEU A 89 11.02 -0.24 -2.07
CA LEU A 89 11.52 -0.07 -3.42
C LEU A 89 12.29 -1.33 -3.85
N PRO A 90 12.21 -1.71 -5.13
CA PRO A 90 12.98 -2.83 -5.64
C PRO A 90 14.48 -2.55 -5.54
N ILE A 91 15.26 -3.62 -5.41
CA ILE A 91 16.72 -3.59 -5.45
C ILE A 91 17.13 -3.05 -6.82
N ALA A 92 17.95 -2.00 -6.80
CA ALA A 92 18.38 -1.33 -8.01
C ALA A 92 19.10 -2.31 -8.94
N ASN A 93 18.61 -2.45 -10.16
CA ASN A 93 19.26 -3.24 -11.20
C ASN A 93 19.30 -2.43 -12.52
N PRO A 94 20.29 -2.63 -13.39
CA PRO A 94 20.44 -1.83 -14.61
C PRO A 94 19.36 -2.12 -15.66
N LYS A 95 18.66 -3.25 -15.56
CA LYS A 95 17.67 -3.74 -16.53
C LYS A 95 16.25 -3.25 -16.26
N CYS A 96 15.99 -2.66 -15.09
CA CYS A 96 14.70 -2.14 -14.67
C CYS A 96 14.87 -0.72 -14.17
N LYS A 97 14.14 0.22 -14.77
CA LYS A 97 14.24 1.65 -14.44
C LYS A 97 12.87 2.19 -14.03
N LEU A 98 12.89 3.21 -13.17
CA LEU A 98 11.68 3.97 -12.88
C LEU A 98 11.18 4.59 -14.18
N ASP A 99 9.94 4.31 -14.52
CA ASP A 99 9.25 4.87 -15.66
C ASP A 99 8.71 6.25 -15.27
N THR A 100 9.48 7.29 -15.59
CA THR A 100 9.14 8.68 -15.23
C THR A 100 7.92 9.20 -15.98
N ASP A 101 7.60 8.63 -17.14
CA ASP A 101 6.44 9.04 -17.93
C ASP A 101 5.15 8.45 -17.35
N LYS A 102 5.23 7.24 -16.78
CA LYS A 102 4.09 6.59 -16.12
C LYS A 102 3.98 6.89 -14.62
N THR A 103 5.05 7.38 -13.99
CA THR A 103 5.05 7.68 -12.55
C THR A 103 4.75 9.15 -12.30
N ASN A 104 3.54 9.45 -11.81
CA ASN A 104 3.20 10.80 -11.36
C ASN A 104 3.33 10.94 -9.83
N LYS A 105 4.50 11.37 -9.36
CA LYS A 105 4.80 11.49 -7.91
C LYS A 105 3.92 12.48 -7.16
N THR A 106 3.21 13.37 -7.85
CA THR A 106 2.32 14.37 -7.21
C THR A 106 0.85 13.95 -7.21
N ALA A 107 0.52 12.79 -7.80
CA ALA A 107 -0.83 12.25 -7.75
C ALA A 107 -1.20 11.85 -6.31
N PRO A 108 -2.50 11.85 -5.95
CA PRO A 108 -2.94 11.29 -4.68
C PRO A 108 -2.62 9.79 -4.59
N PHE A 109 -2.28 9.30 -3.40
CA PHE A 109 -2.13 7.86 -3.16
C PHE A 109 -3.44 7.12 -3.50
N PRO A 110 -3.39 5.97 -4.23
CA PRO A 110 -2.19 5.19 -4.61
C PRO A 110 -1.53 5.58 -5.95
N GLY A 111 -2.05 6.58 -6.65
CA GLY A 111 -1.58 6.97 -7.98
C GLY A 111 -0.15 7.50 -8.05
N CYS A 112 0.42 7.94 -6.92
CA CYS A 112 1.82 8.38 -6.84
C CYS A 112 2.84 7.24 -6.73
N CYS A 113 2.39 5.98 -6.67
CA CYS A 113 3.31 4.87 -6.50
C CYS A 113 4.24 4.70 -7.71
N PRO A 114 5.52 4.37 -7.48
CA PRO A 114 6.52 4.26 -8.54
C PRO A 114 6.20 3.09 -9.47
N LYS A 115 6.14 3.37 -10.78
CA LYS A 115 5.99 2.36 -11.83
C LYS A 115 7.36 2.12 -12.47
N PHE A 116 7.77 0.86 -12.57
CA PHE A 116 9.06 0.48 -13.17
C PHE A 116 8.84 -0.22 -14.49
N THR A 117 9.73 0.04 -15.44
CA THR A 117 9.77 -0.65 -16.74
C THR A 117 11.09 -1.42 -16.84
N CYS A 118 11.00 -2.71 -17.17
CA CYS A 118 12.12 -3.63 -17.30
C CYS A 118 12.36 -4.05 -18.76
N GLU A 119 13.61 -4.35 -19.10
CA GLU A 119 13.98 -5.05 -20.34
C GLU A 119 13.39 -6.48 -20.36
N ASP A 120 13.21 -7.04 -21.55
CA ASP A 120 12.59 -8.36 -21.73
C ASP A 120 13.30 -9.44 -20.91
N GLY A 121 12.52 -10.14 -20.07
CA GLY A 121 13.00 -11.20 -19.19
C GLY A 121 13.64 -10.73 -17.88
N ALA A 122 13.82 -9.42 -17.66
CA ALA A 122 14.24 -8.88 -16.37
C ALA A 122 13.06 -8.75 -15.41
N LYS A 123 13.29 -9.03 -14.13
CA LYS A 123 12.29 -8.92 -13.05
C LYS A 123 12.82 -8.02 -11.94
N LEU A 124 11.90 -7.35 -11.26
CA LEU A 124 12.21 -6.60 -10.06
C LEU A 124 12.39 -7.58 -8.90
N GLU A 125 13.50 -7.45 -8.19
CA GLU A 125 13.74 -8.14 -6.93
C GLU A 125 13.50 -7.14 -5.81
N TYR A 126 12.79 -7.54 -4.76
CA TYR A 126 12.49 -6.69 -3.62
C TYR A 126 13.29 -7.18 -2.41
N PRO A 127 13.73 -6.28 -1.52
CA PRO A 127 14.34 -6.67 -0.26
C PRO A 127 13.40 -7.60 0.53
N GLU A 128 13.96 -8.64 1.15
CA GLU A 128 13.21 -9.46 2.09
C GLU A 128 12.80 -8.58 3.28
N LEU A 129 11.50 -8.43 3.48
CA LEU A 129 10.98 -7.78 4.67
C LEU A 129 10.99 -8.79 5.82
N PRO A 130 11.41 -8.39 7.03
CA PRO A 130 11.27 -9.24 8.20
C PRO A 130 9.80 -9.59 8.37
N THR A 131 9.48 -10.88 8.29
CA THR A 131 8.13 -11.37 8.56
C THR A 131 7.85 -11.17 10.04
N PRO A 132 6.77 -10.47 10.43
CA PRO A 132 6.35 -10.48 11.82
C PRO A 132 6.07 -11.94 12.23
N PRO A 133 6.42 -12.34 13.47
CA PRO A 133 6.09 -13.66 13.96
C PRO A 133 4.58 -13.89 13.89
N PRO A 134 4.12 -15.15 13.73
CA PRO A 134 2.71 -15.49 13.71
C PRO A 134 1.99 -14.89 14.93
N GLU A 135 0.76 -14.42 14.73
CA GLU A 135 -0.02 -13.72 15.76
C GLU A 135 -0.15 -14.50 17.07
N ASP A 136 -0.12 -15.84 17.00
CA ASP A 136 -0.22 -16.72 18.16
C ASP A 136 1.04 -16.66 19.04
N GLU A 137 2.22 -16.50 18.44
CA GLU A 137 3.50 -16.38 19.16
C GLU A 137 3.67 -14.99 19.77
N ALA A 138 3.17 -13.95 19.10
CA ALA A 138 3.16 -12.58 19.62
C ALA A 138 2.28 -12.47 20.89
N LYS A 139 1.11 -13.10 20.89
CA LYS A 139 0.19 -13.16 22.04
C LYS A 139 0.78 -13.96 23.22
N GLU A 140 1.53 -15.03 22.95
CA GLU A 140 2.18 -15.82 23.99
C GLU A 140 3.37 -15.09 24.63
N ALA A 141 4.14 -14.33 23.83
CA ALA A 141 5.27 -13.54 24.31
C ALA A 141 4.82 -12.36 25.21
N GLU A 142 3.67 -11.73 24.94
CA GLU A 142 3.10 -10.71 25.82
C GLU A 142 2.59 -11.31 27.14
N LYS A 143 1.93 -12.48 27.10
CA LYS A 143 1.50 -13.18 28.33
C LYS A 143 2.65 -13.59 29.25
N LYS A 144 3.83 -13.88 28.70
CA LYS A 144 5.02 -14.27 29.47
C LYS A 144 5.80 -13.08 30.07
N LYS A 145 5.48 -11.85 29.67
CA LYS A 145 6.10 -10.61 30.17
C LYS A 145 5.24 -9.87 31.20
N ALA A 146 4.02 -10.35 31.45
CA ALA A 146 3.09 -9.84 32.46
C ALA A 146 3.25 -10.59 33.81
#